data_AF-A0A935Q1P5-F1
#
_entry.id   AF-A0A935Q1P5-F1
#
_cell.length_a   1.000
_cell.length_b   1.000
_cell.length_c   1.000
_cell.angle_alpha   90.00
_cell.angle_beta   90.00
_cell.angle_gamma   90.00
#
_symmetry.space_group_name_H-M   'P 1'
#
loop_
_entity.id
_entity.type
_entity.pdbx_description
1 polymer ?
#
loop_
_entity_poly.entity_id
_entity_poly.type
_entity_poly.pdbx_seq_one_letter_code
_entity_poly.pdbx_strand_id
1 'polypeptide(L)' 'MTNELHFFTIHALDGRAAQDELNGLLAQHRVLTTEKQWLAAGLESHWVVCVGTATSPGALRDAVVP' A
#
# COMPACT_ATOMS: atom_id res chain seq x y z
N MET A 1 24.87 -4.10 -4.35
CA MET A 1 23.94 -3.08 -4.86
C MET A 1 23.03 -2.68 -3.71
N THR A 2 23.26 -1.51 -3.14
CA THR A 2 22.45 -0.97 -2.04
C THR A 2 21.13 -0.51 -2.67
N ASN A 3 20.03 -1.17 -2.31
CA ASN A 3 18.71 -0.77 -2.78
C ASN A 3 18.27 0.42 -1.93
N GLU A 4 18.36 1.63 -2.49
CA GLU A 4 17.97 2.85 -1.79
C GLU A 4 16.44 2.96 -1.77
N LEU A 5 15.84 3.02 -0.58
CA LEU A 5 14.40 3.16 -0.41
C LEU A 5 14.05 4.64 -0.31
N HIS A 6 13.31 5.14 -1.30
CA HIS A 6 12.79 6.51 -1.30
C HIS A 6 11.37 6.52 -0.74
N PHE A 7 11.15 7.27 0.33
CA PHE A 7 9.82 7.48 0.92
C PHE A 7 9.36 8.90 0.56
N PHE A 8 8.16 9.02 0.00
CA PHE A 8 7.53 10.29 -0.29
C PHE A 8 6.09 10.28 0.22
N THR A 9 5.66 11.39 0.82
CA THR A 9 4.30 11.57 1.34
C THR A 9 3.51 12.42 0.37
N ILE A 10 2.34 11.94 -0.06
CA ILE A 10 1.42 12.70 -0.89
C ILE A 10 0.18 12.99 -0.05
N HIS A 11 -0.09 14.26 0.23
CA HIS A 11 -1.28 14.66 0.96
C HIS A 11 -2.52 14.48 0.07
N ALA A 12 -3.52 13.77 0.57
CA ALA A 12 -4.83 13.71 -0.06
C ALA A 12 -5.58 15.02 0.21
N LEU A 13 -5.89 15.78 -0.84
CA LEU A 13 -6.76 16.96 -0.74
C LEU A 13 -8.20 16.58 -0.39
N ASP A 14 -8.65 15.41 -0.87
CA ASP A 14 -9.92 14.78 -0.54
C ASP A 14 -9.66 13.31 -0.19
N GLY A 15 -9.91 12.94 1.06
CA GLY A 15 -9.67 11.59 1.56
C GLY A 15 -10.55 10.52 0.91
N ARG A 16 -11.78 10.87 0.48
CA ARG A 16 -12.68 9.91 -0.18
C ARG A 16 -12.22 9.63 -1.59
N ALA A 17 -11.91 10.67 -2.36
CA ALA A 17 -11.42 10.50 -3.72
C ALA A 17 -10.10 9.70 -3.75
N ALA A 18 -9.17 10.00 -2.84
CA ALA A 18 -7.91 9.26 -2.72
C ALA A 18 -8.12 7.78 -2.35
N GLN A 19 -9.09 7.48 -1.49
CA GLN A 19 -9.44 6.11 -1.14
C GLN A 19 -10.01 5.35 -2.35
N ASP A 20 -10.90 5.97 -3.11
CA ASP A 20 -11.51 5.34 -4.28
C ASP A 20 -10.47 5.05 -5.38
N GLU A 21 -9.52 5.97 -5.59
CA GLU A 21 -8.39 5.77 -6.52
C GLU A 21 -7.47 4.63 -6.06
N LEU A 22 -7.09 4.61 -4.77
CA LEU A 22 -6.29 3.51 -4.21
C LEU A 22 -7.01 2.18 -4.39
N ASN A 23 -8.31 2.10 -4.06
CA ASN A 23 -9.09 0.90 -4.25
C ASN A 23 -9.14 0.46 -5.72
N GLY A 24 -9.28 1.41 -6.65
CA GLY A 24 -9.25 1.15 -8.08
C GLY A 24 -7.92 0.56 -8.55
N LEU A 25 -6.81 1.09 -8.04
CA LEU A 25 -5.46 0.56 -8.32
C LEU A 25 -5.30 -0.85 -7.73
N LEU A 26 -5.67 -1.05 -6.47
CA LEU A 26 -5.58 -2.36 -5.81
C LEU A 26 -6.43 -3.43 -6.49
N ALA A 27 -7.61 -3.07 -7.00
CA ALA A 27 -8.48 -4.00 -7.74
C ALA A 27 -7.88 -4.44 -9.09
N GLN A 28 -7.03 -3.61 -9.70
CA GLN A 28 -6.34 -3.92 -10.96
C GLN A 28 -5.08 -4.76 -10.76
N HIS A 29 -4.54 -4.82 -9.53
CA HIS A 29 -3.32 -5.54 -9.22
C HIS A 29 -3.59 -6.77 -8.36
N ARG A 30 -2.73 -7.77 -8.53
CA ARG A 30 -2.75 -8.93 -7.65
C ARG A 30 -1.98 -8.64 -6.37
N VAL A 31 -2.71 -8.23 -5.34
CA VAL A 31 -2.17 -7.93 -4.01
C VAL A 31 -1.70 -9.23 -3.34
N LEU A 32 -0.46 -9.23 -2.87
CA LEU A 32 0.17 -10.35 -2.16
C LEU A 32 0.28 -10.06 -0.67
N THR A 33 0.63 -8.83 -0.30
CA THR A 33 0.79 -8.40 1.08
C THR A 33 0.22 -7.00 1.26
N THR A 34 -0.33 -6.75 2.45
CA THR A 34 -0.74 -5.42 2.89
C THR A 34 -0.21 -5.20 4.28
N GLU A 35 0.57 -4.15 4.46
CA GLU A 35 0.99 -3.68 5.76
C GLU A 35 0.41 -2.30 6.00
N LYS A 36 -0.06 -2.08 7.22
CA LYS A 36 -0.66 -0.82 7.65
C LYS A 36 0.00 -0.38 8.94
N GLN A 37 0.60 0.79 8.93
CA GLN A 37 1.29 1.36 10.07
C GLN A 37 0.78 2.78 10.34
N TRP A 38 0.63 3.11 11.62
CA TRP A 38 0.32 4.48 12.03
C TRP A 38 1.62 5.26 12.19
N LEU A 39 1.77 6.34 11.44
CA LEU A 39 2.87 7.28 11.64
C LEU A 39 2.36 8.43 12.53
N ALA A 40 2.81 8.45 13.78
CA ALA A 40 2.52 9.53 14.71
C ALA A 40 3.48 10.71 14.46
N ALA A 41 2.99 11.75 13.79
CA ALA A 41 3.74 12.95 13.41
C ALA A 41 3.01 14.26 13.82
N GLY A 42 2.23 14.21 14.90
CA GLY A 42 1.43 15.35 15.37
C GLY A 42 0.28 15.65 14.40
N LEU A 43 0.20 16.90 13.92
CA LEU A 43 -0.82 17.32 12.94
C LEU A 43 -0.68 16.61 11.59
N GLU A 44 0.51 16.11 11.29
CA GLU A 44 0.81 15.37 10.07
C GLU A 44 0.67 13.85 10.25
N SER A 45 0.04 13.40 11.34
CA SER A 45 -0.11 11.96 11.58
C SER A 45 -1.00 11.32 10.53
N HIS A 46 -0.55 10.22 9.95
CA HIS A 46 -1.27 9.53 8.89
C HIS A 46 -1.06 8.03 8.92
N TRP A 47 -1.95 7.32 8.24
CA TRP A 47 -1.78 5.90 7.96
C TRP A 47 -0.88 5.71 6.76
N VAL A 48 0.16 4.90 6.94
CA VAL A 48 1.00 4.40 5.84
C VAL A 48 0.48 3.01 5.48
N VAL A 49 0.18 2.81 4.19
CA VAL A 49 -0.26 1.53 3.66
C VAL A 49 0.76 1.08 2.61
N CYS A 50 1.45 -0.02 2.90
CA CYS A 50 2.41 -0.63 1.99
C CYS A 50 1.76 -1.86 1.36
N VAL A 51 1.73 -1.90 0.03
CA VAL A 51 1.12 -3.01 -0.71
C VAL A 51 2.14 -3.66 -1.61
N GLY A 52 2.38 -4.96 -1.39
CA GLY A 52 3.16 -5.78 -2.32
C GLY A 52 2.26 -6.35 -3.41
N THR A 53 2.55 -6.06 -4.67
CA THR A 53 1.79 -6.58 -5.83
C THR A 53 2.64 -7.51 -6.70
N ALA A 54 2.03 -8.54 -7.28
CA ALA A 54 2.67 -9.36 -8.28
C ALA A 54 2.57 -8.74 -9.68
N THR A 55 3.69 -8.68 -10.41
CA THR A 55 3.73 -8.22 -11.82
C THR A 55 3.27 -9.29 -12.81
N SER A 56 3.22 -10.56 -12.39
CA SER A 56 2.90 -11.71 -13.24
C SER A 56 1.73 -12.52 -12.66
N PRO A 57 0.87 -13.11 -13.51
CA PRO A 57 -0.27 -13.94 -13.09
C PRO A 57 0.12 -15.31 -12.47
N GLY A 58 1.31 -15.43 -11.85
CA GLY A 58 1.79 -16.67 -11.22
C GLY A 58 0.85 -17.20 -10.11
N ALA A 59 1.05 -18.44 -9.66
CA ALA A 59 0.15 -19.09 -8.68
C ALA A 59 -0.04 -18.28 -7.39
N LEU A 60 -1.26 -18.26 -6.83
CA LEU A 60 -1.55 -17.73 -5.48
C LEU A 60 -0.74 -18.55 -4.47
N ARG A 61 0.04 -17.85 -3.64
CA ARG A 61 0.68 -18.51 -2.50
C ARG A 61 -0.45 -19.01 -1.62
N ASP A 62 -0.39 -20.26 -1.21
CA ASP A 62 -1.30 -20.78 -0.20
C ASP A 62 -1.26 -19.82 1.00
N ALA A 63 -2.45 -19.37 1.41
CA ALA A 63 -2.57 -18.59 2.63
C ALA A 63 -1.97 -19.43 3.74
N VAL A 64 -0.87 -18.95 4.35
CA VAL A 64 -0.39 -19.53 5.61
C VAL A 64 -1.52 -19.31 6.61
N VAL A 65 -2.23 -20.39 6.91
CA VAL A 65 -3.23 -20.46 7.97
C VAL A 65 -2.48 -20.45 9.30
N PRO A 66 -2.66 -19.44 10.17
CA PRO A 66 -2.15 -19.48 11.54
C PRO A 66 -2.94 -20.48 12.41
#